data_AF-A0A2D9P354-F1
#
_entry.id   AF-A0A2D9P354-F1
#
_cell.length_a   1.000
_cell.length_b   1.000
_cell.length_c   1.000
_cell.angle_alpha   90.00
_cell.angle_beta   90.00
_cell.angle_gamma   90.00
#
_symmetry.space_group_name_H-M   'P 1'
#
loop_
_entity.id
_entity.type
_entity.pdbx_description
1 polymer ?
#
loop_
_entity_poly.entity_id
_entity_poly.type
_entity_poly.pdbx_seq_one_letter_code
_entity_poly.pdbx_strand_id
1 'polypeptide(L)'
;MNKQKWIELKLYGNQEDIDILMAYFNNEAIGSMINDNFTTIYFNDNMKKKVNHHLKLYNQKLNFDWNLSSLEQENWHLSWRDNFYPVKIGKKIIIIPSWDKKTKSEVTIRIEPGMAFGTGHHQTTFLAIKLLEDMISTSSSVLDLG
;
A
#
# COMPACT_ATOMS: atom_id res chain seq x y z
N MET A 1 9.98 -2.00 24.78
CA MET A 1 8.95 -1.10 24.20
C MET A 1 7.79 -1.97 23.77
N ASN A 2 6.60 -1.78 24.36
CA ASN A 2 5.40 -2.50 23.90
C ASN A 2 5.07 -2.00 22.49
N LYS A 3 5.17 -2.88 21.49
CA LYS A 3 4.65 -2.61 20.15
C LYS A 3 3.16 -2.28 20.28
N GLN A 4 2.71 -1.20 19.66
CA GLN A 4 1.28 -0.90 19.58
C GLN A 4 0.60 -2.07 18.85
N LYS A 5 -0.53 -2.53 19.37
CA LYS A 5 -1.32 -3.61 18.79
C LYS A 5 -2.61 -3.06 18.24
N TRP A 6 -3.06 -3.65 17.14
CA TRP A 6 -4.30 -3.32 16.48
C TRP A 6 -5.19 -4.55 16.57
N ILE A 7 -6.49 -4.34 16.43
CA ILE A 7 -7.47 -5.41 16.38
C ILE A 7 -8.00 -5.46 14.96
N GLU A 8 -8.01 -6.66 14.41
CA GLU A 8 -8.60 -6.95 13.12
C GLU A 8 -9.89 -7.73 13.36
N LEU A 9 -11.02 -7.20 12.90
CA LEU A 9 -12.32 -7.87 12.87
C LEU A 9 -12.66 -8.20 11.43
N LYS A 10 -12.67 -9.48 11.08
CA LYS A 10 -13.20 -9.97 9.80
C LYS A 10 -14.66 -10.36 9.96
N LEU A 11 -15.49 -9.91 9.05
CA LEU A 11 -16.93 -10.18 9.00
C LEU A 11 -17.25 -10.92 7.70
N TYR A 12 -18.04 -11.97 7.81
CA TYR A 12 -18.48 -12.82 6.71
C TYR A 12 -20.01 -12.89 6.73
N GLY A 13 -20.67 -12.78 5.58
CA GLY A 13 -22.13 -12.77 5.54
C GLY A 13 -22.67 -12.02 4.33
N ASN A 14 -23.96 -11.68 4.37
CA ASN A 14 -24.53 -10.82 3.35
C ASN A 14 -23.97 -9.39 3.49
N GLN A 15 -23.98 -8.63 2.40
CA GLN A 15 -23.41 -7.28 2.39
C GLN A 15 -24.25 -6.30 3.22
N GLU A 16 -25.58 -6.43 3.21
CA GLU A 16 -26.50 -5.50 3.90
C GLU A 16 -26.30 -5.51 5.43
N ASP A 17 -26.21 -6.69 6.04
CA ASP A 17 -25.97 -6.85 7.48
C ASP A 17 -24.58 -6.33 7.87
N ILE A 18 -23.58 -6.57 7.01
CA ILE A 18 -22.22 -6.08 7.22
C ILE A 18 -22.19 -4.55 7.14
N ASP A 19 -22.89 -3.94 6.18
CA ASP A 19 -22.96 -2.48 6.02
C ASP A 19 -23.64 -1.83 7.23
N ILE A 20 -24.71 -2.43 7.75
CA ILE A 20 -25.34 -2.00 9.01
C ILE A 20 -24.35 -2.09 10.18
N LEU A 21 -23.63 -3.20 10.30
CA LEU A 21 -22.66 -3.40 11.38
C LEU A 21 -21.48 -2.41 11.28
N MET A 22 -21.01 -2.10 10.06
CA MET A 22 -20.01 -1.07 9.82
C MET A 22 -20.49 0.31 10.27
N ALA A 23 -21.74 0.67 9.98
CA ALA A 23 -22.31 1.95 10.41
C ALA A 23 -22.29 2.11 11.94
N TYR A 24 -22.52 1.03 12.69
CA TYR A 24 -22.44 1.05 14.15
C TYR A 24 -21.02 1.22 14.69
N PHE A 25 -20.00 0.76 13.97
CA PHE A 25 -18.60 0.86 14.37
C PHE A 25 -17.89 2.10 13.81
N ASN A 26 -18.57 2.94 13.02
CA ASN A 26 -17.93 4.00 12.25
C ASN A 26 -17.15 5.01 13.12
N ASN A 27 -17.63 5.32 14.33
CA ASN A 27 -16.95 6.25 15.23
C ASN A 27 -15.76 5.62 15.97
N GLU A 28 -15.72 4.29 16.04
CA GLU A 28 -14.69 3.54 16.76
C GLU A 28 -13.61 2.94 15.84
N ALA A 29 -13.95 2.71 14.58
CA ALA A 29 -13.08 2.10 13.60
C ALA A 29 -11.97 3.08 13.17
N ILE A 30 -10.77 2.55 13.01
CA ILE A 30 -9.63 3.27 12.41
C ILE A 30 -9.72 3.23 10.88
N GLY A 31 -10.33 2.18 10.35
CA GLY A 31 -10.56 2.00 8.92
C GLY A 31 -11.20 0.65 8.63
N SER A 32 -11.60 0.46 7.39
CA SER A 32 -12.15 -0.80 6.89
C SER A 32 -11.60 -1.14 5.51
N MET A 33 -11.66 -2.43 5.16
CA MET A 33 -11.31 -2.94 3.84
C MET A 33 -12.36 -3.95 3.43
N ILE A 34 -12.95 -3.76 2.25
CA ILE A 34 -13.96 -4.65 1.69
C ILE A 34 -13.27 -5.53 0.66
N ASN A 35 -13.37 -6.84 0.84
CA ASN A 35 -12.93 -7.85 -0.10
C ASN A 35 -14.13 -8.62 -0.64
N ASP A 36 -13.95 -9.38 -1.71
CA ASP A 36 -15.04 -10.11 -2.38
C ASP A 36 -15.86 -11.01 -1.45
N ASN A 37 -15.24 -11.60 -0.42
CA ASN A 37 -15.87 -12.58 0.46
C ASN A 37 -16.00 -12.13 1.92
N PHE A 38 -15.37 -11.02 2.31
CA PHE A 38 -15.37 -10.57 3.71
C PHE A 38 -15.01 -9.10 3.81
N THR A 39 -15.46 -8.49 4.91
CA THR A 39 -15.11 -7.12 5.26
C THR A 39 -14.25 -7.12 6.51
N THR A 40 -13.15 -6.38 6.47
CA THR A 40 -12.26 -6.19 7.61
C THR A 40 -12.48 -4.81 8.21
N ILE A 41 -12.59 -4.74 9.53
CA ILE A 41 -12.62 -3.48 10.29
C ILE A 41 -11.47 -3.47 11.30
N TYR A 42 -10.75 -2.36 11.35
CA TYR A 42 -9.59 -2.19 12.22
C TYR A 42 -9.90 -1.30 13.41
N PHE A 43 -9.45 -1.69 14.61
CA PHE A 43 -9.63 -0.94 15.85
C PHE A 43 -8.33 -0.84 16.66
N ASN A 44 -8.28 0.12 17.59
CA ASN A 44 -7.22 0.18 18.60
C ASN A 44 -7.35 -0.98 19.60
N ASP A 45 -6.24 -1.48 20.16
CA ASP A 45 -6.23 -2.62 21.11
C ASP A 45 -7.14 -2.43 22.34
N ASN A 46 -7.30 -1.19 22.81
CA ASN A 46 -8.19 -0.87 23.92
C ASN A 46 -9.68 -1.14 23.63
N MET A 47 -10.07 -1.28 22.36
CA MET A 47 -11.46 -1.48 21.94
C MET A 47 -11.93 -2.94 22.01
N LYS A 48 -11.02 -3.90 22.26
CA LYS A 48 -11.31 -5.35 22.17
C LYS A 48 -12.56 -5.79 22.95
N LYS A 49 -12.69 -5.28 24.18
CA LYS A 49 -13.82 -5.61 25.05
C LYS A 49 -15.14 -5.06 24.50
N LYS A 50 -15.13 -3.81 24.01
CA LYS A 50 -16.30 -3.13 23.46
C LYS A 50 -16.75 -3.78 22.15
N VAL A 51 -15.81 -4.07 21.24
CA VAL A 51 -16.10 -4.77 19.97
C VAL A 51 -16.74 -6.13 20.23
N ASN A 52 -16.16 -6.95 21.10
CA ASN A 52 -16.74 -8.24 21.47
C ASN A 52 -18.14 -8.14 22.08
N HIS A 53 -18.41 -7.10 22.86
CA HIS A 53 -19.73 -6.86 23.42
C HIS A 53 -20.75 -6.54 22.32
N HIS A 54 -20.44 -5.63 21.40
CA HIS A 54 -21.31 -5.27 20.29
C HIS A 54 -21.57 -6.44 19.33
N LEU A 55 -20.55 -7.24 19.01
CA LEU A 55 -20.71 -8.42 18.13
C LEU A 55 -21.74 -9.40 18.71
N LYS A 56 -21.69 -9.67 20.02
CA LYS A 56 -22.67 -10.55 20.67
C LYS A 56 -24.09 -9.98 20.65
N LEU A 57 -24.25 -8.66 20.77
CA LEU A 57 -25.56 -8.01 20.72
C LEU A 57 -26.15 -8.05 19.31
N TYR A 58 -25.34 -7.80 18.29
CA TYR A 58 -25.81 -7.71 16.90
C TYR A 58 -25.95 -9.07 16.22
N ASN A 59 -25.18 -10.08 16.62
CA ASN A 59 -25.33 -11.45 16.11
C ASN A 59 -26.70 -12.08 16.46
N GLN A 60 -27.46 -11.48 17.39
CA GLN A 60 -28.84 -11.89 17.67
C GLN A 60 -29.85 -11.31 16.66
N LYS A 61 -29.45 -10.31 15.86
CA LYS A 61 -30.33 -9.53 14.98
C LYS A 61 -29.92 -9.60 13.50
N LEU A 62 -28.65 -9.84 13.23
CA LEU A 62 -28.03 -9.85 11.92
C LEU A 62 -27.38 -11.21 11.67
N ASN A 63 -27.28 -11.63 10.41
CA ASN A 63 -26.73 -12.94 10.05
C ASN A 63 -25.31 -12.81 9.50
N PHE A 64 -24.32 -12.90 10.39
CA PHE A 64 -22.91 -12.81 10.03
C PHE A 64 -22.03 -13.71 10.92
N ASP A 65 -20.95 -14.20 10.35
CA ASP A 65 -19.84 -14.82 11.09
C ASP A 65 -18.70 -13.82 11.26
N TRP A 66 -17.88 -14.00 12.29
CA TRP A 66 -16.74 -13.11 12.51
C TRP A 66 -15.48 -13.82 13.02
N ASN A 67 -14.34 -13.23 12.71
CA ASN A 67 -13.05 -13.58 13.30
C ASN A 67 -12.39 -12.34 13.89
N LEU A 68 -11.98 -12.41 15.15
CA LEU A 68 -11.29 -11.32 15.82
C LEU A 68 -9.84 -11.73 16.12
N SER A 69 -8.88 -11.01 15.55
CA SER A 69 -7.45 -11.28 15.72
C SER A 69 -6.71 -10.02 16.22
N SER A 70 -5.52 -10.21 16.79
CA SER A 70 -4.62 -9.10 17.12
C SER A 70 -3.55 -8.99 16.04
N LEU A 71 -3.40 -7.80 15.48
CA LEU A 71 -2.38 -7.49 14.49
C LEU A 71 -1.25 -6.72 15.18
N GLU A 72 -0.01 -7.13 14.96
CA GLU A 72 1.13 -6.30 15.33
C GLU A 72 1.19 -5.07 14.42
N GLN A 73 1.52 -3.91 14.97
CA GLN A 73 1.79 -2.75 14.15
C GLN A 73 3.07 -3.01 13.33
N GLU A 74 2.89 -3.19 12.03
CA GLU A 74 3.97 -3.05 11.06
C GLU A 74 4.04 -1.60 10.57
N ASN A 75 5.22 -1.19 10.12
CA ASN A 75 5.40 0.11 9.45
C ASN A 75 4.89 0.02 8.01
N TRP A 76 3.59 -0.25 7.83
CA TRP A 76 2.94 -0.32 6.53
C TRP A 76 3.20 0.94 5.70
N HIS A 77 3.24 2.11 6.36
CA HIS A 77 3.57 3.41 5.77
C HIS A 77 5.01 3.52 5.22
N LEU A 78 5.90 2.57 5.52
CA LEU A 78 7.24 2.47 4.93
C LEU A 78 7.43 1.24 4.07
N SER A 79 6.62 0.19 4.24
CA SER A 79 6.72 -1.07 3.49
C SER A 79 6.70 -0.88 1.96
N TRP A 80 5.99 0.15 1.47
CA TRP A 80 5.97 0.48 0.05
C TRP A 80 7.35 0.83 -0.51
N ARG A 81 8.26 1.36 0.32
CA ARG A 81 9.63 1.72 -0.09
C ARG A 81 10.46 0.48 -0.43
N ASP A 82 10.17 -0.64 0.20
CA ASP A 82 10.87 -1.90 -0.05
C ASP A 82 10.61 -2.44 -1.46
N ASN A 83 9.53 -1.98 -2.11
CA ASN A 83 9.19 -2.33 -3.49
C ASN A 83 9.93 -1.48 -4.54
N PHE A 84 10.69 -0.45 -4.14
CA PHE A 84 11.46 0.39 -5.06
C PHE A 84 12.95 0.11 -4.91
N TYR A 85 13.52 -0.51 -5.93
CA TYR A 85 14.92 -0.90 -5.98
C TYR A 85 15.63 -0.27 -7.19
N PRO A 86 16.97 -0.20 -7.19
CA PRO A 86 17.70 0.31 -8.34
C PRO A 86 17.38 -0.44 -9.63
N VAL A 87 17.06 0.31 -10.69
CA VAL A 87 16.79 -0.22 -12.03
C VAL A 87 17.94 0.20 -12.95
N LYS A 88 18.80 -0.75 -13.30
CA LYS A 88 19.86 -0.53 -14.29
C LYS A 88 19.29 -0.63 -15.70
N ILE A 89 19.44 0.43 -16.49
CA ILE A 89 18.93 0.53 -17.86
C ILE A 89 20.12 0.66 -18.80
N GLY A 90 20.19 -0.25 -19.78
CA GLY A 90 21.27 -0.31 -20.76
C GLY A 90 22.66 -0.38 -20.11
N LYS A 91 23.61 0.44 -20.58
CA LYS A 91 25.03 0.32 -20.16
C LYS A 91 25.39 1.34 -19.07
N LYS A 92 24.86 2.56 -19.18
CA LYS A 92 25.31 3.73 -18.43
C LYS A 92 24.33 4.22 -17.37
N ILE A 93 23.05 3.88 -17.51
CA ILE A 93 21.99 4.54 -16.76
C ILE A 93 21.52 3.64 -15.61
N ILE A 94 21.31 4.24 -14.44
CA ILE A 94 20.60 3.63 -13.33
C ILE A 94 19.57 4.60 -12.77
N ILE A 95 18.35 4.12 -12.56
CA ILE A 95 17.32 4.85 -11.82
C ILE A 95 17.30 4.30 -10.40
N ILE A 96 17.35 5.18 -9.41
CA ILE A 96 17.36 4.81 -8.00
C ILE A 96 16.29 5.60 -7.24
N PRO A 97 15.69 5.01 -6.19
CA PRO A 97 14.86 5.78 -5.29
C PRO A 97 15.70 6.85 -4.59
N SER A 98 15.08 8.00 -4.28
CA SER A 98 15.75 9.17 -3.69
C SER A 98 16.54 8.88 -2.42
N TRP A 99 16.08 7.93 -1.61
CA TRP A 99 16.71 7.49 -0.36
C TRP A 99 17.93 6.60 -0.56
N ASP A 100 18.16 6.03 -1.75
CA ASP A 100 19.40 5.30 -2.05
C ASP A 100 20.54 6.29 -2.30
N LYS A 101 21.57 6.24 -1.44
CA LYS A 101 22.77 7.09 -1.54
C LYS A 101 24.01 6.34 -2.03
N LYS A 102 23.96 5.01 -2.07
CA LYS A 102 25.13 4.16 -2.29
C LYS A 102 25.24 3.73 -3.75
N THR A 103 24.11 3.44 -4.38
CA THR A 103 24.07 2.94 -5.74
C THR A 103 24.36 4.04 -6.75
N LYS A 104 25.29 3.79 -7.68
CA LYS A 104 25.68 4.73 -8.73
C LYS A 104 26.02 3.99 -10.03
N SER A 105 25.82 4.69 -11.14
CA SER A 105 26.36 4.34 -12.47
C SER A 105 26.90 5.60 -13.14
N GLU A 106 27.32 5.51 -14.41
CA GLU A 106 27.80 6.66 -15.18
C GLU A 106 26.76 7.79 -15.20
N VAL A 107 25.49 7.44 -15.39
CA VAL A 107 24.34 8.33 -15.25
C VAL A 107 23.43 7.78 -14.15
N THR A 108 23.27 8.54 -13.08
CA THR A 108 22.40 8.16 -11.95
C THR A 108 21.21 9.11 -11.89
N ILE A 109 20.02 8.59 -12.19
CA ILE A 109 18.75 9.32 -12.10
C ILE A 109 18.12 8.99 -10.75
N ARG A 110 17.85 10.03 -9.94
CA ARG A 110 17.20 9.90 -8.64
C ARG A 110 15.73 10.27 -8.78
N ILE A 111 14.83 9.34 -8.43
CA ILE A 111 13.38 9.56 -8.47
C ILE A 111 12.81 9.38 -7.06
N GLU A 112 11.97 10.32 -6.62
CA GLU A 112 11.08 10.10 -5.47
C GLU A 112 9.85 9.34 -5.98
N PRO A 113 9.64 8.07 -5.63
CA PRO A 113 8.46 7.37 -6.06
C PRO A 113 7.22 7.96 -5.37
N GLY A 114 6.20 8.23 -6.16
CA GLY A 114 4.95 8.83 -5.70
C GLY A 114 3.79 8.37 -6.58
N MET A 115 2.84 9.26 -6.84
CA MET A 115 1.70 8.96 -7.70
C MET A 115 2.01 9.07 -9.20
N ALA A 116 3.12 9.73 -9.56
CA ALA A 116 3.53 9.87 -10.95
C ALA A 116 4.15 8.57 -11.47
N PHE A 117 3.80 8.23 -12.71
CA PHE A 117 4.45 7.15 -13.45
C PHE A 117 5.89 7.54 -13.84
N GLY A 118 6.71 6.56 -14.24
CA GLY A 118 8.07 6.83 -14.74
C GLY A 118 9.21 6.47 -13.80
N THR A 119 8.99 5.63 -12.79
CA THR A 119 10.03 5.18 -11.84
C THR A 119 11.05 4.20 -12.45
N GLY A 120 10.92 3.88 -13.74
CA GLY A 120 11.77 2.90 -14.45
C GLY A 120 11.39 1.44 -14.23
N HIS A 121 10.54 1.13 -13.25
CA HIS A 121 10.14 -0.26 -12.94
C HIS A 121 9.19 -0.83 -14.00
N HIS A 122 8.50 0.03 -14.75
CA HIS A 122 7.66 -0.39 -15.87
C HIS A 122 8.44 -0.43 -17.18
N GLN A 123 8.12 -1.41 -18.03
CA GLN A 123 8.85 -1.72 -19.26
C GLN A 123 8.85 -0.56 -20.26
N THR A 124 7.81 0.26 -20.31
CA THR A 124 7.72 1.40 -21.24
C THR A 124 8.76 2.47 -20.93
N THR A 125 8.90 2.89 -19.67
CA THR A 125 9.95 3.82 -19.24
C THR A 125 11.33 3.22 -19.46
N PHE A 126 11.50 1.93 -19.16
CA PHE A 126 12.75 1.21 -19.38
C PHE A 126 13.19 1.26 -20.85
N LEU A 127 12.28 0.90 -21.77
CA LEU A 127 12.56 0.86 -23.19
C LEU A 127 12.82 2.25 -23.77
N ALA A 128 12.02 3.25 -23.38
CA ALA A 128 12.22 4.63 -23.82
C ALA A 128 13.62 5.15 -23.44
N ILE A 129 14.03 4.97 -22.19
CA ILE A 129 15.36 5.41 -21.71
C ILE A 129 16.48 4.63 -22.39
N LYS A 130 16.31 3.32 -22.58
CA LYS A 130 17.30 2.50 -23.29
C LYS A 130 17.49 2.95 -24.73
N LEU A 131 16.40 3.26 -25.44
CA LEU A 131 16.48 3.80 -26.81
C LEU A 131 17.15 5.17 -26.84
N LEU A 132 16.82 6.04 -25.88
CA LEU A 132 17.47 7.34 -25.76
C LEU A 132 18.99 7.21 -25.54
N GLU A 133 19.44 6.26 -24.72
CA GLU A 133 20.87 6.00 -24.49
C GLU A 133 21.64 5.74 -25.80
N ASP A 134 21.01 5.01 -26.73
CA ASP A 134 21.63 4.63 -28.00
C ASP A 134 21.45 5.70 -29.10
N MET A 135 20.43 6.54 -29.02
CA MET A 135 20.02 7.43 -30.12
C MET A 135 20.43 8.90 -29.97
N ILE A 136 20.57 9.41 -28.74
CA ILE A 136 20.78 10.85 -28.51
C ILE A 136 22.25 11.22 -28.32
N SER A 137 22.60 12.43 -28.74
CA SER A 137 23.91 13.05 -28.52
C SER A 137 23.76 14.36 -27.74
N THR A 138 24.87 14.94 -27.30
CA THR A 138 24.89 16.22 -26.55
C THR A 138 24.35 17.41 -27.34
N SER A 139 24.25 17.32 -28.67
CA SER A 139 23.67 18.36 -29.53
C SER A 139 22.21 18.12 -29.90
N SER A 140 21.59 17.05 -29.39
CA SER A 140 20.19 16.72 -29.71
C SER A 140 19.21 17.65 -29.00
N SER A 141 18.18 18.10 -29.72
CA SER A 141 17.00 18.72 -29.11
C SER A 141 15.95 17.64 -28.82
N VAL A 142 15.39 17.65 -27.61
CA VAL A 142 14.49 16.58 -27.13
C VAL A 142 13.18 17.18 -26.62
N LEU A 143 12.06 16.55 -26.97
CA LEU A 143 10.73 16.82 -26.42
C LEU A 143 10.27 15.57 -25.66
N ASP A 144 9.97 15.71 -24.38
CA ASP A 144 9.30 14.69 -23.58
C ASP A 144 7.81 15.07 -23.49
N LEU A 145 6.95 14.24 -24.08
CA LEU A 145 5.51 14.43 -24.11
C LEU A 145 4.84 13.36 -23.24
N GLY A 146 4.36 13.77 -22.07
CA GLY A 146 3.74 12.92 -21.05
C GLY A 146 2.29 12.57 -21.34
#